data_AF-A0A5E4QZ12-F1
#
_entry.id   AF-A0A5E4QZ12-F1
#
_cell.length_a   1.000
_cell.length_b   1.000
_cell.length_c   1.000
_cell.angle_alpha   90.00
_cell.angle_beta   90.00
_cell.angle_gamma   90.00
#
_symmetry.space_group_name_H-M   'P 1'
#
loop_
_entity.id
_entity.type
_entity.pdbx_description
1 polymer ?
#
loop_
_entity_poly.entity_id
_entity_poly.type
_entity_poly.pdbx_seq_one_letter_code
_entity_poly.pdbx_strand_id
1 'polypeptide(L)'
;MDTVAGDKNGQSKVLQSTISRFACRIISDRNDVNNCRIYAAGFDSSRNIFLGEKATKWSENHEIDGLTTNGVLIMHPRGDFCGGDATCGPWRETSVGGAGLPCQAETNVLRDGTMIDLCGATLLWRSAEGLKNSPTKRDLEALVDELNAGRPQCPVGLNTLVIPRKLSSVRDDLNQPYVYLNCGHVQGPVLYLAED
;
A
#
# COMPACT_ATOMS: atom_id res chain seq x y z
N MET A 1 -13.07 3.16 1.19
CA MET A 1 -13.05 3.73 2.56
C MET A 1 -11.63 4.14 2.83
N ASP A 2 -11.45 5.28 3.47
CA ASP A 2 -10.14 5.85 3.80
C ASP A 2 -9.38 4.94 4.77
N THR A 3 -8.06 4.89 4.61
CA THR A 3 -7.19 4.15 5.52
C THR A 3 -7.22 4.82 6.90
N VAL A 4 -7.53 4.05 7.93
CA VAL A 4 -7.42 4.49 9.33
C VAL A 4 -6.04 4.11 9.84
N ALA A 5 -5.37 5.03 10.52
CA ALA A 5 -4.09 4.75 11.16
C ALA A 5 -4.25 3.63 12.22
N GLY A 6 -3.33 2.68 12.24
CA GLY A 6 -3.46 1.45 13.04
C GLY A 6 -3.57 1.65 14.55
N ASP A 7 -3.08 2.79 15.06
CA ASP A 7 -3.18 3.23 16.46
C ASP A 7 -4.59 3.71 16.85
N LYS A 8 -5.49 3.92 15.89
CA LYS A 8 -6.85 4.48 16.10
C LYS A 8 -7.98 3.49 15.83
N ASN A 9 -7.68 2.20 15.68
CA ASN A 9 -8.67 1.17 15.46
C ASN A 9 -9.75 1.20 16.56
N GLY A 10 -10.97 1.57 16.18
CA GLY A 10 -12.15 1.59 17.06
C GLY A 10 -12.56 2.96 17.63
N GLN A 11 -11.70 3.98 17.61
CA GLN A 11 -12.02 5.30 18.21
C GLN A 11 -12.33 6.41 17.20
N SER A 12 -11.92 6.27 15.93
CA SER A 12 -12.14 7.31 14.92
C SER A 12 -13.05 6.79 13.80
N LYS A 13 -14.30 7.23 13.78
CA LYS A 13 -15.15 7.10 12.59
C LYS A 13 -14.68 8.16 11.59
N VAL A 14 -14.22 7.75 10.42
CA VAL A 14 -13.99 8.68 9.30
C VAL A 14 -15.37 9.25 8.91
N LEU A 15 -15.64 10.50 9.33
CA LEU A 15 -16.94 11.15 9.10
C LEU A 15 -17.09 11.64 7.65
N GLN A 16 -15.98 11.90 6.97
CA GLN A 16 -15.94 12.37 5.59
C GLN A 16 -14.80 11.66 4.85
N SER A 17 -15.14 11.04 3.72
CA SER A 17 -14.20 10.34 2.85
C SER A 17 -13.70 11.28 1.77
N THR A 18 -12.40 11.29 1.52
CA THR A 18 -11.82 12.00 0.37
C THR A 18 -11.71 11.11 -0.88
N ILE A 19 -11.95 9.80 -0.72
CA ILE A 19 -11.97 8.84 -1.81
C ILE A 19 -13.24 9.02 -2.64
N SER A 20 -13.07 9.19 -3.95
CA SER A 20 -14.18 9.24 -4.90
C SER A 20 -14.97 7.92 -4.92
N ARG A 21 -16.30 8.00 -4.99
CA ARG A 21 -17.19 6.81 -5.05
C ARG A 21 -16.83 5.86 -6.19
N PHE A 22 -16.47 6.42 -7.34
CA PHE A 22 -15.99 5.71 -8.51
C PHE A 22 -14.60 6.24 -8.87
N ALA A 23 -13.58 5.84 -8.10
CA ALA A 23 -12.26 6.48 -8.13
C ALA A 23 -11.45 6.19 -9.40
N CYS A 24 -11.33 4.93 -9.80
CA CYS A 24 -10.52 4.52 -10.95
C CYS A 24 -11.08 3.25 -11.62
N ARG A 25 -10.56 2.94 -12.81
CA ARG A 25 -10.75 1.67 -13.52
C ARG A 25 -9.40 1.01 -13.73
N ILE A 26 -9.34 -0.31 -13.53
CA ILE A 26 -8.22 -1.13 -13.95
C ILE A 26 -8.73 -2.08 -15.04
N ILE A 27 -8.13 -2.02 -16.22
CA ILE A 27 -8.50 -2.82 -17.38
C ILE A 27 -7.35 -3.78 -17.67
N SER A 28 -7.62 -5.08 -17.57
CA SER A 28 -6.67 -6.14 -17.91
C SER A 28 -6.98 -6.69 -19.29
N ASP A 29 -5.97 -6.81 -20.14
CA ASP A 29 -6.10 -7.55 -21.39
C ASP A 29 -6.27 -9.05 -21.09
N ARG A 30 -7.31 -9.65 -21.68
CA ARG A 30 -7.63 -11.07 -21.49
C ARG A 30 -6.65 -11.99 -22.21
N ASN A 31 -5.96 -11.49 -23.22
CA ASN A 31 -4.98 -12.24 -24.01
C ASN A 31 -3.55 -12.01 -23.52
N ASP A 32 -3.31 -10.90 -22.80
CA ASP A 32 -2.01 -10.56 -22.20
C ASP A 32 -2.22 -10.10 -20.76
N VAL A 33 -2.11 -11.03 -19.82
CA VAL A 33 -2.29 -10.78 -18.37
C VAL A 33 -1.26 -9.81 -17.78
N ASN A 34 -0.17 -9.53 -18.49
CA ASN A 34 0.82 -8.54 -18.07
C ASN A 34 0.44 -7.12 -18.51
N ASN A 35 -0.61 -6.98 -19.32
CA ASN A 35 -1.07 -5.72 -19.85
C ASN A 35 -2.30 -5.21 -19.12
N CYS A 36 -2.09 -4.75 -17.88
CA CYS A 36 -3.11 -4.10 -17.07
C CYS A 36 -2.91 -2.58 -17.10
N ARG A 37 -3.97 -1.82 -17.38
CA ARG A 37 -3.93 -0.36 -17.45
C ARG A 37 -4.86 0.29 -16.43
N ILE A 38 -4.44 1.42 -15.88
CA ILE A 38 -5.25 2.24 -14.98
C ILE A 38 -5.80 3.48 -15.68
N TYR A 39 -7.00 3.89 -15.28
CA TYR A 39 -7.67 5.10 -15.74
C TYR A 39 -8.33 5.78 -14.54
N ALA A 40 -8.31 7.12 -14.50
CA ALA A 40 -9.08 7.84 -13.50
C ALA A 40 -10.58 7.75 -13.78
N ALA A 41 -11.34 7.94 -12.70
CA ALA A 41 -12.79 7.75 -12.62
C ALA A 41 -13.27 6.33 -12.92
N GLY A 42 -14.46 6.02 -12.41
CA GLY A 42 -15.24 4.84 -12.79
C GLY A 42 -16.63 5.23 -13.27
N PHE A 43 -17.23 4.32 -14.03
CA PHE A 43 -18.61 4.49 -14.48
C PHE A 43 -19.58 4.35 -13.30
N ASP A 44 -20.56 5.26 -13.23
CA ASP A 44 -21.66 5.16 -12.30
C ASP A 44 -22.70 4.10 -12.72
N SER A 45 -23.79 3.97 -11.96
CA SER A 45 -24.90 3.05 -12.29
C SER A 45 -25.57 3.33 -13.63
N SER A 46 -25.42 4.55 -14.15
CA SER A 46 -25.94 4.98 -15.45
C SER A 46 -24.92 4.77 -16.58
N ARG A 47 -23.77 4.14 -16.28
CA ARG A 47 -22.66 3.90 -17.20
C ARG A 47 -21.99 5.18 -17.69
N ASN A 48 -21.99 6.24 -16.87
CA ASN A 48 -21.40 7.52 -17.20
C ASN A 48 -20.23 7.88 -16.28
N ILE A 49 -19.30 8.67 -16.80
CA ILE A 49 -18.28 9.37 -16.01
C ILE A 49 -18.65 10.85 -16.02
N PHE A 50 -18.88 11.41 -14.84
CA PHE A 50 -19.18 12.84 -14.69
C PHE A 50 -17.93 13.59 -14.25
N LEU A 51 -17.47 14.51 -15.09
CA LEU A 51 -16.44 15.48 -14.72
C LEU A 51 -17.11 16.84 -14.51
N GLY A 52 -17.18 17.31 -13.27
CA GLY A 52 -17.80 18.59 -12.93
C GLY A 52 -17.18 19.80 -13.65
N GLU A 53 -17.88 20.93 -13.64
CA GLU A 53 -17.50 22.15 -14.38
C GLU A 53 -16.08 22.63 -14.05
N LYS A 54 -15.62 22.42 -12.81
CA LYS A 54 -14.28 22.83 -12.34
C LYS A 54 -13.17 21.82 -12.66
N ALA A 55 -13.49 20.65 -13.20
CA ALA A 55 -12.46 19.67 -13.55
C ALA A 55 -11.69 20.12 -14.80
N THR A 56 -10.36 19.98 -14.75
CA THR A 56 -9.48 20.19 -15.89
C THR A 56 -9.86 19.25 -17.01
N LYS A 57 -10.14 19.80 -18.19
CA LYS A 57 -10.51 19.07 -19.41
C LYS A 57 -9.72 19.66 -20.58
N TRP A 58 -9.30 18.81 -21.50
CA TRP A 58 -8.67 19.23 -22.73
C TRP A 58 -9.20 18.38 -23.88
N SER A 59 -8.93 18.83 -25.11
CA SER A 59 -9.21 18.05 -26.30
C SER A 59 -7.99 18.05 -27.20
N GLU A 60 -7.67 16.87 -27.71
CA GLU A 60 -6.60 16.63 -28.66
C GLU A 60 -7.12 15.65 -29.72
N ASN A 61 -6.94 15.97 -31.00
CA ASN A 61 -7.40 15.13 -32.12
C ASN A 61 -8.89 14.72 -32.08
N HIS A 62 -9.77 15.62 -31.61
CA HIS A 62 -11.20 15.39 -31.40
C HIS A 62 -11.56 14.39 -30.29
N GLU A 63 -10.59 13.90 -29.53
CA GLU A 63 -10.83 13.18 -28.29
C GLU A 63 -10.85 14.18 -27.12
N ILE A 64 -11.72 13.93 -26.13
CA ILE A 64 -11.82 14.73 -24.91
C ILE A 64 -11.27 13.91 -23.76
N ASP A 65 -10.38 14.51 -22.98
CA ASP A 65 -9.84 13.94 -21.77
C ASP A 65 -9.92 14.95 -20.61
N GLY A 66 -9.67 14.48 -19.39
CA GLY A 66 -9.72 15.32 -18.21
C GLY A 66 -9.18 14.65 -16.96
N LEU A 67 -9.00 15.45 -15.92
CA LEU A 67 -8.63 15.02 -14.58
C LEU A 67 -9.84 15.01 -13.66
N THR A 68 -9.87 14.05 -12.74
CA THR A 68 -10.86 14.02 -11.65
C THR A 68 -10.53 15.06 -10.59
N THR A 69 -11.52 15.52 -9.82
CA THR A 69 -11.35 16.61 -8.82
C THR A 69 -10.23 16.37 -7.81
N ASN A 70 -10.06 15.14 -7.31
CA ASN A 70 -9.04 14.79 -6.32
C ASN A 70 -7.83 14.05 -6.92
N GLY A 71 -7.86 13.79 -8.23
CA GLY A 71 -6.85 13.00 -8.93
C GLY A 71 -6.84 11.50 -8.59
N VAL A 72 -6.17 10.75 -9.46
CA VAL A 72 -5.70 9.38 -9.19
C VAL A 72 -4.22 9.38 -9.49
N LEU A 73 -3.40 9.18 -8.46
CA LEU A 73 -1.95 9.21 -8.62
C LEU A 73 -1.38 7.80 -8.70
N ILE A 74 -0.39 7.60 -9.55
CA ILE A 74 0.40 6.38 -9.62
C ILE A 74 1.87 6.67 -9.43
N MET A 75 2.58 5.73 -8.82
CA MET A 75 4.03 5.72 -8.73
C MET A 75 4.53 4.34 -9.16
N HIS A 76 5.25 4.32 -10.27
CA HIS A 76 6.01 3.13 -10.65
C HIS A 76 7.32 3.09 -9.86
N PRO A 77 7.68 1.95 -9.25
CA PRO A 77 9.03 1.79 -8.71
C PRO A 77 10.06 1.86 -9.83
N ARG A 78 11.26 2.33 -9.49
CA ARG A 78 12.44 2.22 -10.36
C ARG A 78 13.18 0.93 -10.01
N GLY A 79 13.47 0.12 -11.02
CA GLY A 79 14.00 -1.23 -10.85
C GLY A 79 12.90 -2.26 -10.56
N ASP A 80 13.31 -3.47 -10.20
CA ASP A 80 12.40 -4.57 -9.88
C ASP A 80 11.91 -4.47 -8.44
N PHE A 81 10.58 -4.51 -8.24
CA PHE A 81 10.00 -4.38 -6.91
C PHE A 81 10.38 -5.55 -5.99
N CYS A 82 10.39 -6.76 -6.52
CA CYS A 82 10.90 -7.94 -5.82
C CYS A 82 12.44 -7.94 -5.83
N GLY A 83 13.07 -8.27 -4.70
CA GLY A 83 14.52 -8.34 -4.57
C GLY A 83 15.14 -7.25 -3.69
N GLY A 84 14.40 -6.19 -3.38
CA GLY A 84 14.81 -5.15 -2.43
C GLY A 84 15.61 -4.00 -3.04
N ASP A 85 15.89 -4.03 -4.35
CA ASP A 85 16.66 -2.99 -5.04
C ASP A 85 15.78 -1.84 -5.59
N ALA A 86 14.45 -1.95 -5.48
CA ALA A 86 13.54 -0.93 -5.97
C ALA A 86 13.65 0.38 -5.19
N THR A 87 13.62 1.49 -5.93
CA THR A 87 13.52 2.85 -5.35
C THR A 87 12.23 3.53 -5.78
N CYS A 88 11.77 4.51 -5.01
CA CYS A 88 10.56 5.26 -5.35
C CYS A 88 10.75 6.04 -6.66
N GLY A 89 9.80 5.85 -7.58
CA GLY A 89 9.65 6.73 -8.75
C GLY A 89 8.91 8.02 -8.39
N PRO A 90 8.70 8.89 -9.39
CA PRO A 90 7.85 10.05 -9.20
C PRO A 90 6.37 9.66 -9.14
N TRP A 91 5.57 10.42 -8.39
CA TRP A 91 4.10 10.35 -8.43
C TRP A 91 3.55 11.11 -9.64
N ARG A 92 2.52 10.53 -10.25
CA ARG A 92 1.97 10.95 -11.54
C ARG A 92 0.47 10.84 -11.56
N GLU A 93 -0.20 11.85 -12.06
CA GLU A 93 -1.64 11.84 -12.17
C GLU A 93 -2.09 11.13 -13.46
N THR A 94 -3.05 10.21 -13.31
CA THR A 94 -3.67 9.49 -14.42
C THR A 94 -4.94 10.23 -14.86
N SER A 95 -5.13 10.44 -16.16
CA SER A 95 -6.36 11.04 -16.70
C SER A 95 -7.51 10.03 -16.83
N VAL A 96 -8.69 10.52 -17.19
CA VAL A 96 -9.86 9.65 -17.49
C VAL A 96 -9.63 8.81 -18.75
N GLY A 97 -8.92 9.36 -19.74
CA GLY A 97 -8.48 8.70 -20.97
C GLY A 97 -7.25 7.81 -20.77
N GLY A 98 -6.60 7.87 -19.61
CA GLY A 98 -5.43 7.06 -19.28
C GLY A 98 -4.11 7.63 -19.86
N ALA A 99 -4.14 8.84 -20.40
CA ALA A 99 -2.93 9.57 -20.73
C ALA A 99 -2.29 10.15 -19.45
N GLY A 100 -0.96 10.16 -19.41
CA GLY A 100 -0.26 11.13 -18.56
C GLY A 100 -0.45 12.53 -19.13
N LEU A 101 -0.17 13.58 -18.33
CA LEU A 101 -0.13 14.94 -18.87
C LEU A 101 0.79 14.99 -20.12
N PRO A 102 0.45 15.78 -21.18
CA PRO A 102 1.04 15.69 -22.52
C PRO A 102 2.58 15.84 -22.64
N CYS A 103 3.31 16.10 -21.55
CA CYS A 103 4.76 16.33 -21.58
C CYS A 103 5.61 15.19 -20.99
N GLN A 104 5.02 14.05 -20.61
CA GLN A 104 5.78 12.96 -19.99
C GLN A 104 5.53 11.65 -20.75
N ALA A 105 6.61 11.01 -21.22
CA ALA A 105 6.63 9.72 -21.92
C ALA A 105 6.28 8.56 -20.97
N GLU A 106 5.14 8.67 -20.30
CA GLU A 106 4.74 7.81 -19.20
C GLU A 106 3.47 7.06 -19.55
N THR A 107 3.40 5.83 -19.07
CA THR A 107 2.38 4.86 -19.45
C THR A 107 1.44 4.63 -18.28
N ASN A 108 0.16 4.39 -18.57
CA ASN A 108 -0.79 3.92 -17.59
C ASN A 108 -0.79 2.40 -17.42
N VAL A 109 0.17 1.69 -18.03
CA VAL A 109 0.36 0.25 -17.84
C VAL A 109 0.97 -0.01 -16.46
N LEU A 110 0.24 -0.71 -15.62
CA LEU A 110 0.62 -1.07 -14.26
C LEU A 110 1.77 -2.08 -14.27
N ARG A 111 2.84 -1.76 -13.54
CA ARG A 111 4.00 -2.64 -13.31
C ARG A 111 3.95 -3.23 -11.92
N ASP A 112 4.54 -4.41 -11.70
CA ASP A 112 4.61 -4.99 -10.36
C ASP A 112 5.20 -3.99 -9.35
N GLY A 113 4.54 -3.81 -8.21
CA GLY A 113 4.94 -2.81 -7.22
C GLY A 113 4.43 -1.39 -7.45
N THR A 114 3.61 -1.14 -8.47
CA THR A 114 3.00 0.18 -8.68
C THR A 114 2.14 0.56 -7.48
N MET A 115 2.38 1.73 -6.90
CA MET A 115 1.52 2.31 -5.88
C MET A 115 0.46 3.19 -6.53
N ILE A 116 -0.78 3.13 -6.05
CA ILE A 116 -1.93 3.86 -6.57
C ILE A 116 -2.57 4.63 -5.41
N ASP A 117 -2.52 5.96 -5.43
CA ASP A 117 -3.16 6.83 -4.45
C ASP A 117 -4.55 7.26 -4.95
N LEU A 118 -5.56 6.98 -4.14
CA LEU A 118 -6.97 7.31 -4.38
C LEU A 118 -7.46 8.47 -3.49
N CYS A 119 -6.54 9.30 -3.00
CA CYS A 119 -6.80 10.45 -2.13
C CYS A 119 -7.53 10.01 -0.85
N GLY A 120 -6.89 9.15 -0.06
CA GLY A 120 -7.43 8.64 1.21
C GLY A 120 -7.11 7.16 1.45
N ALA A 121 -6.76 6.43 0.40
CA ALA A 121 -6.17 5.10 0.49
C ALA A 121 -5.12 4.93 -0.60
N THR A 122 -4.04 4.22 -0.27
CA THR A 122 -3.01 3.83 -1.23
C THR A 122 -3.06 2.33 -1.45
N LEU A 123 -3.21 1.91 -2.69
CA LEU A 123 -3.21 0.51 -3.10
C LEU A 123 -1.82 0.14 -3.63
N LEU A 124 -1.42 -1.12 -3.42
CA LEU A 124 -0.26 -1.73 -4.06
C LEU A 124 -0.74 -2.66 -5.16
N TRP A 125 -0.36 -2.40 -6.40
CA TRP A 125 -0.56 -3.32 -7.50
C TRP A 125 0.53 -4.40 -7.50
N ARG A 126 0.10 -5.65 -7.55
CA ARG A 126 0.97 -6.82 -7.72
C ARG A 126 0.61 -7.51 -9.03
N SER A 127 1.63 -7.81 -9.85
CA SER A 127 1.43 -8.71 -10.98
C SER A 127 1.11 -10.11 -10.48
N ALA A 128 0.56 -10.98 -11.33
CA ALA A 128 0.31 -12.37 -10.95
C ALA A 128 1.60 -13.10 -10.55
N GLU A 129 2.72 -12.79 -11.21
CA GLU A 129 4.05 -13.30 -10.88
C GLU A 129 4.56 -12.71 -9.56
N GLY A 130 4.48 -11.39 -9.40
CA GLY A 130 4.86 -10.72 -8.15
C GLY A 130 4.09 -11.29 -6.96
N LEU A 131 2.78 -11.48 -7.09
CA LEU A 131 1.97 -12.06 -6.02
C LEU A 131 2.36 -13.51 -5.68
N LYS A 132 2.75 -14.33 -6.67
CA LYS A 132 3.27 -15.68 -6.43
C LYS A 132 4.60 -15.66 -5.67
N ASN A 133 5.41 -14.62 -5.89
CA ASN A 133 6.70 -14.41 -5.24
C ASN A 133 6.60 -13.56 -3.96
N SER A 134 5.39 -13.23 -3.50
CA SER A 134 5.21 -12.48 -2.25
C SER A 134 5.55 -13.36 -1.02
N PRO A 135 6.11 -12.78 0.05
CA PRO A 135 6.39 -13.51 1.28
C PRO A 135 5.15 -14.21 1.82
N THR A 136 5.30 -15.48 2.17
CA THR A 136 4.24 -16.27 2.78
C THR A 136 4.28 -16.14 4.30
N LYS A 137 3.18 -16.53 4.95
CA LYS A 137 3.14 -16.63 6.41
C LYS A 137 4.26 -17.54 6.97
N ARG A 138 4.60 -18.60 6.24
CA ARG A 138 5.68 -19.52 6.64
C ARG A 138 7.04 -18.86 6.58
N ASP A 139 7.28 -18.03 5.56
CA ASP A 139 8.54 -17.27 5.46
C ASP A 139 8.67 -16.29 6.62
N LEU A 140 7.59 -15.61 6.99
CA LEU A 140 7.56 -14.72 8.16
C LEU A 140 7.80 -15.48 9.47
N GLU A 141 7.16 -16.64 9.65
CA GLU A 141 7.37 -17.50 10.82
C GLU A 141 8.81 -18.00 10.91
N ALA A 142 9.41 -18.39 9.79
CA ALA A 142 10.81 -18.82 9.72
C ALA A 142 11.78 -17.69 10.09
N LEU A 143 11.54 -16.46 9.63
CA LEU A 143 12.34 -15.29 10.00
C LEU A 143 12.19 -14.95 11.50
N VAL A 144 10.99 -15.10 12.07
CA VAL A 144 10.77 -14.95 13.51
C VAL A 144 11.55 -16.01 14.29
N ASP A 145 11.59 -17.25 13.80
CA ASP A 145 12.33 -18.34 14.42
C ASP A 145 13.85 -18.11 14.37
N GLU A 146 14.37 -17.68 13.23
CA GLU A 146 15.77 -17.30 13.07
C GLU A 146 16.17 -16.16 14.02
N LEU A 147 15.33 -15.11 14.09
CA LEU A 147 15.57 -13.97 14.96
C LEU A 147 15.55 -14.36 16.45
N ASN A 148 14.58 -15.16 16.88
CA ASN A 148 14.49 -15.65 18.25
C ASN A 148 15.65 -16.61 18.60
N ALA A 149 16.10 -17.43 17.64
CA ALA A 149 17.26 -18.31 17.82
C ALA A 149 18.56 -17.51 18.03
N GLY A 150 18.66 -16.31 17.44
CA GLY A 150 19.76 -15.38 17.66
C GLY A 150 19.83 -14.79 19.07
N ARG A 151 18.83 -15.04 19.93
CA ARG A 151 18.75 -14.54 21.33
C ARG A 151 19.12 -13.06 21.46
N PRO A 152 18.45 -12.15 20.73
CA PRO A 152 18.76 -10.72 20.75
C PRO A 152 18.67 -10.17 22.18
N GLN A 153 19.69 -9.43 22.61
CA GLN A 153 19.74 -8.87 23.96
C GLN A 153 19.16 -7.46 24.00
N CYS A 154 18.35 -7.17 25.03
CA CYS A 154 17.94 -5.81 25.34
C CYS A 154 19.18 -5.01 25.79
N PRO A 155 19.53 -3.90 25.11
CA PRO A 155 20.75 -3.15 25.40
C PRO A 155 20.75 -2.48 26.79
N VAL A 156 19.58 -2.28 27.40
CA VAL A 156 19.43 -1.63 28.71
C VAL A 156 19.21 -2.65 29.83
N GLY A 157 18.28 -3.59 29.62
CA GLY A 157 17.86 -4.56 30.64
C GLY A 157 18.66 -5.86 30.67
N LEU A 158 19.53 -6.10 29.67
CA LEU A 158 20.34 -7.32 29.51
C LEU A 158 19.52 -8.63 29.53
N ASN A 159 18.24 -8.55 29.16
CA ASN A 159 17.36 -9.70 28.99
C ASN A 159 17.31 -10.13 27.52
N THR A 160 17.09 -11.42 27.28
CA THR A 160 16.86 -11.94 25.94
C THR A 160 15.45 -11.57 25.47
N LEU A 161 15.35 -10.91 24.33
CA LEU A 161 14.09 -10.53 23.68
C LEU A 161 13.53 -11.73 22.88
N VAL A 162 12.21 -11.90 22.93
CA VAL A 162 11.49 -12.93 22.16
C VAL A 162 10.32 -12.28 21.44
N ILE A 163 10.25 -12.47 20.12
CA ILE A 163 9.10 -12.03 19.30
C ILE A 163 8.00 -13.10 19.38
N PRO A 164 6.79 -12.74 19.84
CA PRO A 164 5.68 -13.68 19.97
C PRO A 164 5.07 -14.07 18.62
N ARG A 165 4.67 -15.34 18.47
CA ARG A 165 4.10 -15.91 17.22
C ARG A 165 2.60 -15.64 17.02
N LYS A 166 1.89 -15.03 17.99
CA LYS A 166 0.43 -14.82 17.92
C LYS A 166 0.03 -13.40 18.31
N LEU A 167 -0.73 -12.75 17.42
CA LEU A 167 -1.82 -11.86 17.80
C LEU A 167 -2.93 -12.74 18.40
N SER A 168 -2.76 -13.24 19.62
CA SER A 168 -3.87 -13.84 20.35
C SER A 168 -4.86 -12.71 20.63
N SER A 169 -6.02 -12.79 20.00
CA SER A 169 -7.19 -12.02 20.38
C SER A 169 -7.35 -12.08 21.91
N VAL A 170 -7.41 -10.91 22.54
CA VAL A 170 -7.80 -10.72 23.94
C VAL A 170 -6.72 -11.12 24.95
N ARG A 171 -5.71 -10.25 25.10
CA ARG A 171 -5.26 -9.72 26.39
C ARG A 171 -4.30 -8.57 26.10
N ASP A 172 -4.54 -7.41 26.72
CA ASP A 172 -3.51 -6.41 26.95
C ASP A 172 -2.44 -7.06 27.82
N ASP A 173 -1.55 -7.85 27.21
CA ASP A 173 -0.36 -8.29 27.89
C ASP A 173 0.53 -7.05 28.02
N LEU A 174 0.38 -6.38 29.15
CA LEU A 174 1.26 -5.30 29.66
C LEU A 174 2.75 -5.70 29.63
N ASN A 175 3.05 -6.97 29.33
CA ASN A 175 4.37 -7.55 29.23
C ASN A 175 4.92 -7.74 27.80
N GLN A 176 4.23 -7.28 26.76
CA GLN A 176 4.76 -7.39 25.40
C GLN A 176 5.84 -6.33 25.14
N PRO A 177 7.03 -6.71 24.63
CA PRO A 177 8.05 -5.75 24.24
C PRO A 177 7.62 -4.97 22.99
N TYR A 178 7.75 -3.65 23.04
CA TYR A 178 7.46 -2.70 21.96
C TYR A 178 8.74 -2.32 21.23
N VAL A 179 8.72 -2.32 19.89
CA VAL A 179 9.84 -1.86 19.05
C VAL A 179 9.49 -0.49 18.46
N TYR A 180 10.35 0.51 18.68
CA TYR A 180 10.22 1.83 18.07
C TYR A 180 10.78 1.81 16.66
N LEU A 181 9.93 1.70 15.64
CA LEU A 181 10.35 1.55 14.24
C LEU A 181 11.26 2.68 13.72
N ASN A 182 11.17 3.89 14.29
CA ASN A 182 12.00 5.03 13.89
C ASN A 182 13.45 4.96 14.41
N CYS A 183 13.72 4.19 15.48
CA CYS A 183 15.04 4.17 16.13
C CYS A 183 15.51 2.78 16.58
N GLY A 184 14.72 1.73 16.35
CA GLY A 184 15.04 0.34 16.68
C GLY A 184 15.01 0.00 18.18
N HIS A 185 14.74 0.95 19.07
CA HIS A 185 14.70 0.69 20.51
C HIS A 185 13.58 -0.28 20.88
N VAL A 186 13.81 -1.10 21.90
CA VAL A 186 12.83 -2.08 22.41
C VAL A 186 12.53 -1.80 23.90
N GLN A 187 11.25 -1.72 24.27
CA GLN A 187 10.79 -1.51 25.66
C GLN A 187 9.83 -2.62 26.09
N GLY A 188 10.12 -3.32 27.20
CA GLY A 188 9.21 -4.31 27.79
C GLY A 188 9.62 -4.67 29.23
N PRO A 189 8.71 -5.21 30.07
CA PRO A 189 9.02 -5.56 31.45
C PRO A 189 9.83 -6.86 31.58
N VAL A 190 10.53 -6.98 32.71
CA VAL A 190 11.43 -8.08 33.05
C VAL A 190 10.61 -9.33 33.42
N LEU A 191 10.75 -10.42 32.65
CA LEU A 191 10.29 -11.76 33.05
C LEU A 191 11.47 -12.52 33.63
N TYR A 192 11.49 -12.71 34.95
CA TYR A 192 12.35 -13.70 35.58
C TYR A 192 11.86 -15.08 35.14
N LEU A 193 12.75 -15.87 34.51
CA LEU A 193 12.51 -17.30 34.37
C LEU A 193 12.58 -17.89 35.78
N ALA A 194 11.49 -18.50 36.24
CA ALA A 194 11.54 -19.40 37.38
C ALA A 194 12.37 -20.62 36.96
N GLU A 195 13.47 -20.85 37.68
CA GLU A 195 14.26 -22.08 37.60
C GLU A 195 13.46 -23.21 38.27
N ASP A 196 13.33 -24.35 37.57
CA ASP A 196 13.06 -25.67 38.15
C ASP A 196 14.34 -26.52 38.06
#